data_AF-L8LT74-F1
#
_entry.id   AF-L8LT74-F1
#
_cell.length_a   1.000
_cell.length_b   1.000
_cell.length_c   1.000
_cell.angle_alpha   90.00
_cell.angle_beta   90.00
_cell.angle_gamma   90.00
#
_symmetry.space_group_name_H-M   'P 1'
#
loop_
_entity.id
_entity.type
_entity.pdbx_description
1 polymer ?
#
loop_
_entity_poly.entity_id
_entity_poly.type
_entity_poly.pdbx_seq_one_letter_code
_entity_poly.pdbx_strand_id
1 'polypeptide(L)'
;MNSHFSKVSKVITTTIVLVVAITFDAPQAKGNSLIQKDLIFGRNIPGGGEVSEPEFQGFLDSEITPRFPDGLTIFDADGQFRDSTNTIIQEQSKLVTLLVEDTPRSETGINEIVMAYLQQFNQESVLQVTNSDEFHVGFGPGENLIDNDPIPEFIQADLFFGRNIAGGGEVSEPEFQGFLDSEITPRFPDGLTIFDADGQFRDSTNTIIQEQSKVVTLLFEDTQTNETALDNIMEFYIQQFNQESVLLTVNEAVTVGFGPGENLIDNNPIPEFIQADLFFGRNIAGGGEVSEQEFQGFLDSEITPRFPDGLTIFDADGQFQDSTNTIIQEPSKVVTLLFEDTQTNETALDNIVESYIEQFNQESVLLVIDEDQEVAFDAPPNVAIPEPSPILGLFVLGVLGARKVSGQKR
;
A
#
# COMPACT_ATOMS: atom_id res chain seq x y z
N MET A 1 -62.07 -26.92 -59.37
CA MET A 1 -63.37 -26.97 -58.67
C MET A 1 -63.39 -25.82 -57.69
N ASN A 2 -64.42 -24.98 -57.81
CA ASN A 2 -64.58 -23.70 -57.13
C ASN A 2 -64.74 -23.85 -55.61
N SER A 3 -64.17 -22.91 -54.85
CA SER A 3 -64.86 -22.30 -53.71
C SER A 3 -64.35 -20.87 -53.50
N HIS A 4 -65.29 -20.01 -53.12
CA HIS A 4 -65.37 -18.57 -53.22
C HIS A 4 -65.09 -17.87 -51.86
N PHE A 5 -64.62 -16.60 -51.92
CA PHE A 5 -64.83 -15.46 -50.99
C PHE A 5 -64.44 -15.64 -49.48
N SER A 6 -63.99 -14.67 -48.68
CA SER A 6 -64.12 -13.20 -48.62
C SER A 6 -63.04 -12.62 -47.69
N LYS A 7 -62.66 -11.34 -47.91
CA LYS A 7 -61.95 -10.48 -46.94
C LYS A 7 -62.80 -10.25 -45.68
N VAL A 8 -62.15 -10.16 -44.51
CA VAL A 8 -62.58 -9.32 -43.38
C VAL A 8 -61.33 -8.72 -42.74
N SER A 9 -61.26 -7.39 -42.74
CA SER A 9 -60.28 -6.61 -41.97
C SER A 9 -60.60 -6.70 -40.48
N LYS A 10 -59.62 -7.05 -39.65
CA LYS A 10 -59.66 -6.79 -38.20
C LYS A 10 -58.54 -5.82 -37.85
N VAL A 11 -58.95 -4.68 -37.31
CA VAL A 11 -58.10 -3.73 -36.58
C VAL A 11 -57.51 -4.49 -35.39
N ILE A 12 -56.18 -4.59 -35.32
CA ILE A 12 -55.47 -5.03 -34.12
C ILE A 12 -54.83 -3.77 -33.55
N THR A 13 -55.30 -3.40 -32.37
CA THR A 13 -54.74 -2.35 -31.53
C THR A 13 -53.31 -2.75 -31.16
N THR A 14 -52.32 -2.01 -31.65
CA THR A 14 -50.92 -2.18 -31.23
C THR A 14 -50.77 -1.66 -29.81
N THR A 15 -50.84 -2.54 -28.82
CA THR A 15 -50.31 -2.26 -27.49
C THR A 15 -48.80 -2.35 -27.59
N ILE A 16 -48.13 -1.20 -27.64
CA ILE A 16 -46.67 -1.11 -27.46
C ILE A 16 -46.41 -1.47 -26.00
N VAL A 17 -45.85 -2.66 -25.75
CA VAL A 17 -45.21 -2.97 -24.48
C VAL A 17 -43.83 -2.33 -24.54
N LEU A 18 -43.67 -1.18 -23.91
CA LEU A 18 -42.36 -0.62 -23.63
C LEU A 18 -41.75 -1.47 -22.51
N VAL A 19 -40.95 -2.48 -22.89
CA VAL A 19 -40.06 -3.15 -21.93
C VAL A 19 -38.91 -2.18 -21.69
N VAL A 20 -38.99 -1.43 -20.59
CA VAL A 20 -37.79 -0.80 -20.02
C VAL A 20 -36.99 -1.97 -19.47
N ALA A 21 -35.98 -2.42 -20.22
CA ALA A 21 -34.94 -3.27 -19.66
C ALA A 21 -34.18 -2.38 -18.68
N ILE A 22 -34.52 -2.47 -17.40
CA ILE A 22 -33.63 -2.04 -16.34
C ILE A 22 -32.54 -3.11 -16.34
N THR A 23 -31.45 -2.85 -17.05
CA THR A 23 -30.20 -3.53 -16.77
C THR A 23 -29.81 -3.12 -15.36
N PHE A 24 -30.13 -3.97 -14.39
CA PHE A 24 -29.29 -4.00 -13.22
C PHE A 24 -27.95 -4.49 -13.76
N ASP A 25 -26.94 -3.61 -13.78
CA ASP A 25 -25.58 -4.10 -13.68
C ASP A 25 -25.57 -4.90 -12.37
N ALA A 26 -25.63 -6.21 -12.52
CA ALA A 26 -25.11 -7.06 -11.48
C ALA A 26 -23.65 -6.63 -11.32
N PRO A 27 -23.15 -6.37 -10.10
CA PRO A 27 -21.72 -6.20 -9.93
C PRO A 27 -21.06 -7.36 -10.66
N GLN A 28 -20.24 -7.04 -11.66
CA GLN A 28 -19.35 -8.06 -12.19
C GLN A 28 -18.64 -8.60 -10.95
N ALA A 29 -18.68 -9.92 -10.76
CA ALA A 29 -17.78 -10.51 -9.78
C ALA A 29 -16.39 -10.05 -10.21
N LYS A 30 -15.75 -9.15 -9.44
CA LYS A 30 -14.31 -8.91 -9.56
C LYS A 30 -13.72 -10.32 -9.63
N GLY A 31 -13.00 -10.64 -10.71
CA GLY A 31 -12.25 -11.91 -10.75
C GLY A 31 -11.39 -12.00 -9.49
N ASN A 32 -10.96 -13.19 -9.06
CA ASN A 32 -10.08 -13.34 -7.89
C ASN A 32 -8.80 -12.51 -8.09
N SER A 33 -8.85 -11.24 -7.69
CA SER A 33 -7.75 -10.31 -7.68
C SER A 33 -7.22 -10.31 -6.26
N LEU A 34 -5.90 -10.40 -6.15
CA LEU A 34 -5.25 -10.17 -4.88
C LEU A 34 -5.28 -8.67 -4.60
N ILE A 35 -5.42 -8.33 -3.33
CA ILE A 35 -5.28 -6.98 -2.80
C ILE A 35 -4.14 -6.99 -1.79
N GLN A 36 -3.49 -5.84 -1.60
CA GLN A 36 -2.53 -5.64 -0.52
C GLN A 36 -3.26 -5.15 0.73
N LYS A 37 -2.98 -5.82 1.85
CA LYS A 37 -3.45 -5.44 3.18
C LYS A 37 -2.26 -5.22 4.08
N ASP A 38 -2.04 -3.97 4.45
CA ASP A 38 -0.97 -3.55 5.33
C ASP A 38 -1.51 -3.32 6.74
N LEU A 39 -0.99 -4.09 7.70
CA LEU A 39 -1.36 -4.03 9.10
C LEU A 39 -0.20 -3.49 9.91
N ILE A 40 -0.37 -2.29 10.48
CA ILE A 40 0.67 -1.61 11.26
C ILE A 40 0.37 -1.77 12.75
N PHE A 41 1.24 -2.54 13.41
CA PHE A 41 1.14 -2.91 14.82
C PHE A 41 2.11 -2.09 15.66
N GLY A 42 1.57 -1.11 16.41
CA GLY A 42 2.31 -0.41 17.45
C GLY A 42 2.73 -1.36 18.57
N ARG A 43 3.98 -1.26 19.04
CA ARG A 43 4.57 -2.22 19.99
C ARG A 43 4.62 -1.71 21.42
N ASN A 44 4.41 -0.42 21.68
CA ASN A 44 4.43 0.08 23.05
C ASN A 44 3.19 -0.40 23.81
N ILE A 45 3.38 -1.03 24.97
CA ILE A 45 2.28 -1.56 25.76
C ILE A 45 1.77 -0.48 26.74
N PRO A 46 0.46 -0.17 26.77
CA PRO A 46 -0.08 0.79 27.73
C PRO A 46 0.20 0.39 29.18
N GLY A 47 0.74 1.34 29.96
CA GLY A 47 1.20 1.08 31.33
C GLY A 47 2.67 0.67 31.45
N GLY A 48 3.37 0.53 30.32
CA GLY A 48 4.81 0.36 30.23
C GLY A 48 5.22 -1.02 29.70
N GLY A 49 6.34 -1.05 28.98
CA GLY A 49 6.83 -2.22 28.26
C GLY A 49 6.61 -2.10 26.76
N GLU A 50 7.11 -3.08 26.03
CA GLU A 50 7.05 -3.14 24.58
C GLU A 50 6.87 -4.61 24.20
N VAL A 51 6.07 -4.88 23.16
CA VAL A 51 5.96 -6.22 22.56
C VAL A 51 7.31 -6.59 21.97
N SER A 52 8.01 -7.52 22.62
CA SER A 52 9.34 -7.96 22.20
C SER A 52 9.30 -8.79 20.91
N GLU A 53 10.44 -8.92 20.21
CA GLU A 53 10.53 -9.77 19.00
C GLU A 53 9.99 -11.19 19.23
N PRO A 54 10.33 -11.90 20.33
CA PRO A 54 9.78 -13.25 20.55
C PRO A 54 8.27 -13.26 20.84
N GLU A 55 7.73 -12.20 21.45
CA GLU A 55 6.29 -12.08 21.68
C GLU A 55 5.53 -11.81 20.38
N PHE A 56 6.08 -10.93 19.53
CA PHE A 56 5.52 -10.68 18.20
C PHE A 56 5.61 -11.93 17.33
N GLN A 57 6.75 -12.63 17.31
CA GLN A 57 6.88 -13.90 16.61
C GLN A 57 5.86 -14.95 17.10
N GLY A 58 5.65 -15.03 18.41
CA GLY A 58 4.63 -15.90 18.98
C GLY A 58 3.21 -15.54 18.50
N PHE A 59 2.91 -14.25 18.38
CA PHE A 59 1.64 -13.75 17.83
C PHE A 59 1.47 -14.11 16.35
N LEU A 60 2.52 -13.94 15.53
CA LEU A 60 2.52 -14.36 14.12
C LEU A 60 2.17 -15.85 14.00
N ASP A 61 2.90 -16.69 14.74
CA ASP A 61 2.77 -18.14 14.68
C ASP A 61 1.38 -18.63 15.14
N SER A 62 0.76 -17.94 16.09
CA SER A 62 -0.53 -18.35 16.66
C SER A 62 -1.75 -17.73 15.99
N GLU A 63 -1.65 -16.49 15.52
CA GLU A 63 -2.80 -15.72 15.03
C GLU A 63 -2.72 -15.40 13.54
N ILE A 64 -1.57 -15.02 12.98
CA ILE A 64 -1.49 -14.60 11.58
C ILE A 64 -1.27 -15.80 10.65
N THR A 65 -0.16 -16.54 10.82
CA THR A 65 0.23 -17.63 9.91
C THR A 65 -0.87 -18.70 9.75
N PRO A 66 -1.61 -19.13 10.79
CA PRO A 66 -2.68 -20.10 10.61
C PRO A 66 -3.86 -19.61 9.76
N ARG A 67 -4.04 -18.28 9.63
CA ARG A 67 -5.13 -17.64 8.90
C ARG A 67 -4.72 -17.26 7.48
N PHE A 68 -3.48 -16.79 7.34
CA PHE A 68 -2.85 -16.43 6.06
C PHE A 68 -1.60 -17.27 5.83
N PRO A 69 -1.76 -18.59 5.64
CA PRO A 69 -0.60 -19.47 5.51
C PRO A 69 0.07 -19.37 4.14
N ASP A 70 -0.44 -18.59 3.19
CA ASP A 70 0.12 -18.50 1.83
C ASP A 70 1.38 -17.62 1.84
N GLY A 71 1.34 -16.51 2.58
CA GLY A 71 2.53 -15.76 2.95
C GLY A 71 2.23 -14.38 3.52
N LEU A 72 3.27 -13.75 4.04
CA LEU A 72 3.31 -12.39 4.55
C LEU A 72 4.74 -11.84 4.47
N THR A 73 4.85 -10.52 4.44
CA THR A 73 6.12 -9.79 4.56
C THR A 73 6.04 -8.87 5.77
N ILE A 74 7.13 -8.77 6.54
CA ILE A 74 7.20 -7.97 7.75
C ILE A 74 8.30 -6.93 7.59
N PHE A 75 7.98 -5.69 7.95
CA PHE A 75 8.95 -4.60 8.03
C PHE A 75 9.02 -4.06 9.46
N ASP A 76 10.23 -3.70 9.87
CA ASP A 76 10.43 -2.81 11.01
C ASP A 76 10.10 -1.38 10.62
N ALA A 77 9.40 -0.67 11.51
CA ALA A 77 9.01 0.71 11.29
C ALA A 77 8.97 1.49 12.60
N ASP A 78 9.00 2.82 12.52
CA ASP A 78 8.68 3.72 13.61
C ASP A 78 7.35 4.42 13.33
N GLY A 79 6.48 4.49 14.33
CA GLY A 79 5.21 5.20 14.27
C GLY A 79 5.26 6.46 15.10
N GLN A 80 4.65 7.54 14.60
CA GLN A 80 4.38 8.75 15.39
C GLN A 80 2.95 9.21 15.13
N PHE A 81 2.11 9.20 16.16
CA PHE A 81 0.69 9.52 16.00
C PHE A 81 0.10 10.16 17.24
N ARG A 82 -1.11 10.70 17.09
CA ARG A 82 -1.85 11.28 18.20
C ARG A 82 -2.73 10.24 18.85
N ASP A 83 -2.47 9.98 20.12
CA ASP A 83 -3.28 9.05 20.92
C ASP A 83 -4.66 9.63 21.27
N SER A 84 -5.49 8.80 21.92
CA SER A 84 -6.81 9.19 22.41
C SER A 84 -6.81 10.35 23.43
N THR A 85 -5.65 10.71 23.99
CA THR A 85 -5.46 11.83 24.92
C THR A 85 -5.03 13.13 24.24
N ASN A 86 -4.90 13.14 22.91
CA ASN A 86 -4.32 14.21 22.10
C ASN A 86 -2.83 14.47 22.37
N THR A 87 -2.10 13.44 22.79
CA THR A 87 -0.65 13.47 22.96
C THR A 87 0.00 12.81 21.75
N ILE A 88 1.04 13.44 21.20
CA ILE A 88 1.87 12.79 20.19
C ILE A 88 2.74 11.75 20.90
N ILE A 89 2.60 10.49 20.50
CA ILE A 89 3.42 9.38 20.95
C ILE A 89 4.27 8.88 19.79
N GLN A 90 5.47 8.40 20.13
CA GLN A 90 6.39 7.74 19.22
C GLN A 90 6.58 6.31 19.69
N GLU A 91 6.54 5.37 18.77
CA GLU A 91 6.71 3.96 19.08
C GLU A 91 7.33 3.15 17.96
N GLN A 92 8.04 2.10 18.35
CA GLN A 92 8.44 1.06 17.41
C GLN A 92 7.19 0.31 16.94
N SER A 93 7.15 0.00 15.66
CA SER A 93 6.02 -0.64 14.98
C SER A 93 6.49 -1.82 14.13
N LYS A 94 5.57 -2.74 13.84
CA LYS A 94 5.75 -3.74 12.79
C LYS A 94 4.70 -3.52 11.73
N LEU A 95 5.10 -3.40 10.47
CA LEU A 95 4.19 -3.52 9.34
C LEU A 95 4.14 -4.98 8.90
N VAL A 96 2.95 -5.55 8.77
CA VAL A 96 2.73 -6.85 8.14
C VAL A 96 1.92 -6.64 6.87
N THR A 97 2.54 -6.95 5.73
CA THR A 97 1.93 -6.91 4.40
C THR A 97 1.38 -8.29 4.05
N LEU A 98 0.11 -8.34 3.68
CA LEU A 98 -0.61 -9.53 3.23
C LEU A 98 -1.14 -9.34 1.81
N LEU A 99 -0.87 -10.31 0.93
CA LEU A 99 -1.49 -10.37 -0.40
C LEU A 99 -2.61 -11.41 -0.37
N VAL A 100 -3.86 -10.94 -0.38
CA VAL A 100 -5.04 -11.79 -0.11
C VAL A 100 -6.12 -11.60 -1.16
N GLU A 101 -6.95 -12.62 -1.38
CA GLU A 101 -8.16 -12.43 -2.18
C GLU A 101 -9.11 -11.46 -1.47
N ASP A 102 -9.67 -10.50 -2.20
CA ASP A 102 -10.72 -9.60 -1.69
C ASP A 102 -12.03 -10.37 -1.44
N THR A 103 -12.12 -10.98 -0.26
CA THR A 103 -13.26 -11.80 0.14
C THR A 103 -13.67 -11.50 1.57
N PRO A 104 -14.97 -11.69 1.91
CA PRO A 104 -15.42 -11.61 3.30
C PRO A 104 -14.69 -12.57 4.24
N ARG A 105 -14.11 -13.66 3.72
CA ARG A 105 -13.32 -14.61 4.52
C ARG A 105 -11.98 -14.00 4.91
N SER A 106 -11.26 -13.40 3.97
CA SER A 106 -10.00 -12.69 4.23
C SER A 106 -10.24 -11.56 5.22
N GLU A 107 -11.26 -10.74 4.97
CA GLU A 107 -11.66 -9.64 5.85
C GLU A 107 -12.01 -10.12 7.27
N THR A 108 -12.75 -11.23 7.42
CA THR A 108 -13.00 -11.82 8.74
C THR A 108 -11.70 -12.27 9.42
N GLY A 109 -10.77 -12.86 8.66
CA GLY A 109 -9.49 -13.30 9.18
C GLY A 109 -8.63 -12.14 9.69
N ILE A 110 -8.56 -11.04 8.94
CA ILE A 110 -7.84 -9.81 9.32
C ILE A 110 -8.45 -9.20 10.57
N ASN A 111 -9.77 -9.04 10.62
CA ASN A 111 -10.47 -8.51 11.80
C ASN A 111 -10.22 -9.37 13.06
N GLU A 112 -10.15 -10.70 12.91
CA GLU A 112 -9.82 -11.59 14.02
C GLU A 112 -8.36 -11.42 14.51
N ILE A 113 -7.40 -11.18 13.61
CA ILE A 113 -6.00 -10.88 13.96
C ILE A 113 -5.93 -9.57 14.73
N VAL A 114 -6.53 -8.52 14.20
CA VAL A 114 -6.54 -7.19 14.82
C VAL A 114 -7.13 -7.28 16.22
N MET A 115 -8.31 -7.90 16.36
CA MET A 115 -8.95 -8.07 17.67
C MET A 115 -8.13 -8.92 18.63
N ALA A 116 -7.39 -9.92 18.15
CA ALA A 116 -6.48 -10.71 18.98
C ALA A 116 -5.30 -9.85 19.48
N TYR A 117 -4.69 -9.04 18.61
CA TYR A 117 -3.59 -8.15 18.99
C TYR A 117 -4.01 -7.12 20.04
N LEU A 118 -5.11 -6.42 19.78
CA LEU A 118 -5.70 -5.45 20.70
C LEU A 118 -5.97 -6.06 22.08
N GLN A 119 -6.51 -7.29 22.13
CA GLN A 119 -6.81 -7.97 23.39
C GLN A 119 -5.56 -8.50 24.10
N GLN A 120 -4.61 -9.05 23.35
CA GLN A 120 -3.42 -9.69 23.92
C GLN A 120 -2.44 -8.67 24.50
N PHE A 121 -2.24 -7.55 23.81
CA PHE A 121 -1.25 -6.53 24.18
C PHE A 121 -1.86 -5.23 24.71
N ASN A 122 -3.20 -5.17 24.84
CA ASN A 122 -3.96 -4.00 25.29
C ASN A 122 -3.71 -2.74 24.44
N GLN A 123 -3.55 -2.91 23.13
CA GLN A 123 -3.31 -1.79 22.22
C GLN A 123 -4.54 -0.91 22.01
N GLU A 124 -4.29 0.36 21.67
CA GLU A 124 -5.36 1.30 21.32
C GLU A 124 -5.90 0.99 19.92
N SER A 125 -5.02 0.80 18.93
CA SER A 125 -5.39 0.50 17.55
C SER A 125 -4.41 -0.43 16.84
N VAL A 126 -4.88 -0.99 15.73
CA VAL A 126 -4.04 -1.41 14.60
C VAL A 126 -4.49 -0.59 13.40
N LEU A 127 -3.54 0.03 12.69
CA LEU A 127 -3.83 0.73 11.44
C LEU A 127 -3.88 -0.30 10.31
N GLN A 128 -4.92 -0.23 9.48
CA GLN A 128 -5.05 -1.01 8.27
C GLN A 128 -5.06 -0.08 7.05
N VAL A 129 -4.27 -0.43 6.04
CA VAL A 129 -4.28 0.20 4.72
C VAL A 129 -4.53 -0.88 3.67
N THR A 130 -5.39 -0.57 2.70
CA THR A 130 -5.78 -1.51 1.65
C THR A 130 -5.56 -0.90 0.29
N ASN A 131 -4.66 -1.50 -0.48
CA ASN A 131 -4.52 -1.22 -1.90
C ASN A 131 -5.26 -2.31 -2.69
N SER A 132 -6.21 -1.88 -3.53
CA SER A 132 -6.98 -2.80 -4.36
C SER A 132 -7.20 -2.34 -5.80
N ASP A 133 -6.89 -1.07 -6.11
CA ASP A 133 -7.13 -0.53 -7.43
C ASP A 133 -5.86 -0.60 -8.27
N GLU A 134 -6.02 -1.04 -9.52
CA GLU A 134 -4.92 -1.28 -10.48
C GLU A 134 -3.67 -1.97 -9.88
N PHE A 135 -3.95 -2.86 -8.91
CA PHE A 135 -2.94 -3.59 -8.17
C PHE A 135 -2.82 -5.02 -8.69
N HIS A 136 -1.59 -5.41 -9.02
CA HIS A 136 -1.29 -6.67 -9.67
C HIS A 136 -0.17 -7.40 -8.92
N VAL A 137 -0.28 -8.73 -8.87
CA VAL A 137 0.65 -9.59 -8.13
C VAL A 137 1.08 -10.74 -9.02
N GLY A 138 2.39 -10.96 -9.11
CA GLY A 138 2.99 -12.11 -9.76
C GLY A 138 4.05 -12.77 -8.88
N PHE A 139 4.32 -14.05 -9.12
CA PHE A 139 5.23 -14.86 -8.32
C PHE A 139 6.46 -15.32 -9.11
N GLY A 140 6.72 -14.68 -10.26
CA GLY A 140 7.88 -14.95 -11.07
C GLY A 140 7.84 -14.21 -12.42
N PRO A 141 8.83 -14.50 -13.27
CA PRO A 141 8.98 -13.83 -14.56
C PRO A 141 7.97 -14.30 -15.60
N GLY A 142 7.65 -13.41 -16.55
CA GLY A 142 6.80 -13.65 -17.70
C GLY A 142 5.30 -13.54 -17.40
N GLU A 143 4.95 -13.03 -16.22
CA GLU A 143 3.58 -12.66 -15.89
C GLU A 143 3.30 -11.27 -16.46
N ASN A 144 2.26 -11.17 -17.29
CA ASN A 144 1.85 -9.90 -17.89
C ASN A 144 1.05 -9.10 -16.87
N LEU A 145 1.74 -8.44 -15.95
CA LEU A 145 1.13 -7.65 -14.90
C LEU A 145 0.91 -6.20 -15.32
N ILE A 146 1.71 -5.69 -16.24
CA ILE A 146 1.70 -4.29 -16.67
C ILE A 146 0.85 -4.17 -17.94
N ASP A 147 -0.03 -3.18 -18.02
CA ASP A 147 -0.95 -3.05 -19.15
C ASP A 147 -0.26 -2.58 -20.45
N ASN A 148 0.86 -1.86 -20.30
CA ASN A 148 1.69 -1.30 -21.34
C ASN A 148 0.97 -0.30 -22.25
N ASP A 149 0.49 0.77 -21.63
CA ASP A 149 -0.40 1.71 -22.27
C ASP A 149 0.31 2.53 -23.39
N PRO A 150 -0.43 2.99 -24.43
CA PRO A 150 0.19 3.73 -25.54
C PRO A 150 0.81 5.07 -25.14
N ILE A 151 0.40 5.62 -24.01
CA ILE A 151 0.97 6.80 -23.38
C ILE A 151 1.54 6.29 -22.07
N PRO A 152 2.88 6.16 -21.96
CA PRO A 152 3.43 5.58 -20.75
C PRO A 152 3.19 6.45 -19.53
N GLU A 153 2.90 5.80 -18.41
CA GLU A 153 2.59 6.37 -17.11
C GLU A 153 3.52 5.77 -16.06
N PHE A 154 3.84 6.55 -15.02
CA PHE A 154 4.71 6.07 -13.95
C PHE A 154 3.95 5.10 -13.06
N ILE A 155 4.56 3.95 -12.82
CA ILE A 155 4.02 2.90 -11.95
C ILE A 155 5.02 2.57 -10.85
N GLN A 156 4.53 1.99 -9.76
CA GLN A 156 5.37 1.43 -8.71
C GLN A 156 5.43 -0.09 -8.84
N ALA A 157 6.63 -0.66 -8.75
CA ALA A 157 6.81 -2.09 -8.61
C ALA A 157 7.70 -2.44 -7.43
N ASP A 158 7.26 -3.39 -6.60
CA ASP A 158 8.06 -3.91 -5.49
C ASP A 158 8.46 -5.36 -5.77
N LEU A 159 9.77 -5.62 -5.76
CA LEU A 159 10.36 -6.94 -5.93
C LEU A 159 10.83 -7.47 -4.59
N PHE A 160 10.28 -8.60 -4.17
CA PHE A 160 10.56 -9.23 -2.89
C PHE A 160 11.53 -10.40 -3.10
N PHE A 161 12.78 -10.16 -2.69
CA PHE A 161 13.89 -11.09 -2.85
C PHE A 161 14.16 -11.85 -1.55
N GLY A 162 13.70 -13.10 -1.51
CA GLY A 162 14.14 -14.08 -0.53
C GLY A 162 15.64 -14.31 -0.58
N ARG A 163 16.31 -14.41 0.57
CA ARG A 163 17.78 -14.51 0.63
C ARG A 163 18.29 -15.88 1.04
N ASN A 164 17.46 -16.78 1.56
CA ASN A 164 17.93 -18.12 1.90
C ASN A 164 18.25 -18.90 0.63
N ILE A 165 19.40 -19.58 0.60
CA ILE A 165 19.82 -20.37 -0.56
C ILE A 165 19.50 -21.84 -0.30
N ALA A 166 18.86 -22.50 -1.28
CA ALA A 166 18.52 -23.91 -1.21
C ALA A 166 19.78 -24.78 -0.97
N GLY A 167 19.75 -25.62 0.07
CA GLY A 167 20.89 -26.45 0.47
C GLY A 167 21.82 -25.80 1.51
N GLY A 168 21.54 -24.56 1.91
CA GLY A 168 22.17 -23.85 3.02
C GLY A 168 22.97 -22.62 2.57
N GLY A 169 22.94 -21.59 3.41
CA GLY A 169 23.53 -20.28 3.13
C GLY A 169 22.46 -19.22 2.89
N GLU A 170 22.93 -18.00 2.70
CA GLU A 170 22.13 -16.79 2.52
C GLU A 170 22.85 -15.93 1.49
N VAL A 171 22.11 -15.23 0.64
CA VAL A 171 22.65 -14.16 -0.21
C VAL A 171 23.13 -13.05 0.71
N SER A 172 24.44 -12.90 0.86
CA SER A 172 25.03 -11.90 1.75
C SER A 172 24.86 -10.47 1.24
N GLU A 173 24.99 -9.45 2.11
CA GLU A 173 24.90 -8.04 1.69
C GLU A 173 25.80 -7.70 0.48
N PRO A 174 27.09 -8.11 0.41
CA PRO A 174 27.91 -7.81 -0.75
C PRO A 174 27.48 -8.55 -2.02
N GLU A 175 26.90 -9.75 -1.90
CA GLU A 175 26.37 -10.48 -3.05
C GLU A 175 25.09 -9.83 -3.57
N PHE A 176 24.21 -9.39 -2.67
CA PHE A 176 23.00 -8.66 -3.03
C PHE A 176 23.35 -7.31 -3.67
N GLN A 177 24.26 -6.54 -3.08
CA GLN A 177 24.74 -5.30 -3.67
C GLN A 177 25.36 -5.51 -5.06
N GLY A 178 26.16 -6.58 -5.22
CA GLY A 178 26.71 -6.95 -6.53
C GLY A 178 25.61 -7.24 -7.56
N PHE A 179 24.52 -7.88 -7.16
CA PHE A 179 23.35 -8.11 -8.00
C PHE A 179 22.62 -6.80 -8.37
N LEU A 180 22.42 -5.89 -7.43
CA LEU A 180 21.85 -4.56 -7.70
C LEU A 180 22.68 -3.81 -8.74
N ASP A 181 23.99 -3.75 -8.53
CA ASP A 181 24.93 -3.02 -9.37
C ASP A 181 25.03 -3.61 -10.79
N SER A 182 24.90 -4.92 -10.94
CA SER A 182 25.04 -5.60 -12.24
C SER A 182 23.75 -5.77 -13.01
N GLU A 183 22.62 -5.98 -12.32
CA GLU A 183 21.37 -6.36 -12.96
C GLU A 183 20.24 -5.33 -12.84
N ILE A 184 20.09 -4.64 -11.70
CA ILE A 184 18.97 -3.70 -11.51
C ILE A 184 19.35 -2.30 -11.98
N THR A 185 20.37 -1.68 -11.39
CA THR A 185 20.74 -0.28 -11.66
C THR A 185 21.07 0.00 -13.13
N PRO A 186 21.72 -0.90 -13.89
CA PRO A 186 21.92 -0.64 -15.32
C PRO A 186 20.64 -0.62 -16.16
N ARG A 187 19.53 -1.19 -15.64
CA ARG A 187 18.22 -1.24 -16.30
C ARG A 187 17.29 -0.14 -15.80
N PHE A 188 17.39 0.20 -14.53
CA PHE A 188 16.66 1.27 -13.84
C PHE A 188 17.65 2.26 -13.23
N PRO A 189 18.33 3.09 -14.05
CA PRO A 189 19.34 4.03 -13.57
C PRO A 189 18.72 5.19 -12.79
N ASP A 190 17.45 5.51 -13.05
CA ASP A 190 16.76 6.64 -12.45
C ASP A 190 16.60 6.47 -10.93
N GLY A 191 16.49 5.23 -10.44
CA GLY A 191 16.57 4.96 -9.02
C GLY A 191 15.93 3.65 -8.60
N LEU A 192 16.29 3.24 -7.39
CA LEU A 192 15.65 2.17 -6.63
C LEU A 192 15.74 2.49 -5.14
N THR A 193 14.77 2.01 -4.37
CA THR A 193 14.78 2.05 -2.90
C THR A 193 14.77 0.63 -2.37
N ILE A 194 15.61 0.34 -1.38
CA ILE A 194 15.79 -0.99 -0.81
C ILE A 194 15.34 -0.98 0.65
N PHE A 195 14.52 -1.94 1.02
CA PHE A 195 14.10 -2.19 2.40
C PHE A 195 14.60 -3.55 2.89
N ASP A 196 14.98 -3.61 4.16
CA ASP A 196 15.11 -4.86 4.89
C ASP A 196 13.72 -5.35 5.33
N ALA A 197 13.47 -6.64 5.16
CA ALA A 197 12.21 -7.26 5.54
C ALA A 197 12.39 -8.72 5.97
N ASP A 198 11.39 -9.27 6.64
CA ASP A 198 11.27 -10.70 6.92
C ASP A 198 10.11 -11.29 6.11
N GLY A 199 10.41 -12.23 5.22
CA GLY A 199 9.41 -13.00 4.49
C GLY A 199 9.00 -14.24 5.27
N GLN A 200 7.70 -14.53 5.33
CA GLN A 200 7.19 -15.83 5.72
C GLN A 200 6.22 -16.32 4.66
N PHE A 201 6.52 -17.44 4.01
CA PHE A 201 5.68 -17.95 2.92
C PHE A 201 5.70 -19.45 2.84
N ARG A 202 4.73 -19.97 2.10
CA ARG A 202 4.62 -21.40 1.85
C ARG A 202 5.41 -21.79 0.61
N ASP A 203 6.41 -22.63 0.81
CA ASP A 203 7.21 -23.17 -0.29
C ASP A 203 6.43 -24.19 -1.15
N SER A 204 7.06 -24.63 -2.24
CA SER A 204 6.52 -25.65 -3.15
C SER A 204 6.21 -27.00 -2.48
N THR A 205 6.74 -27.26 -1.27
CA THR A 205 6.50 -28.48 -0.48
C THR A 205 5.33 -28.35 0.51
N ASN A 206 4.68 -27.19 0.55
CA ASN A 206 3.68 -26.78 1.55
C ASN A 206 4.25 -26.61 2.97
N THR A 207 5.54 -26.29 3.07
CA THR A 207 6.17 -25.94 4.33
C THR A 207 6.21 -24.43 4.47
N ILE A 208 5.83 -23.92 5.65
CA ILE A 208 6.04 -22.49 5.96
C ILE A 208 7.51 -22.31 6.26
N ILE A 209 8.16 -21.44 5.49
CA ILE A 209 9.52 -20.98 5.75
C ILE A 209 9.51 -19.52 6.15
N GLN A 210 10.51 -19.14 6.94
CA GLN A 210 10.78 -17.76 7.32
C GLN A 210 12.19 -17.44 6.85
N GLU A 211 12.36 -16.26 6.29
CA GLU A 211 13.65 -15.81 5.80
C GLU A 211 13.80 -14.30 5.83
N GLN A 212 15.05 -13.87 5.93
CA GLN A 212 15.43 -12.50 5.67
C GLN A 212 15.26 -12.22 4.18
N SER A 213 14.68 -11.07 3.87
CA SER A 213 14.33 -10.64 2.52
C SER A 213 14.83 -9.23 2.28
N LYS A 214 15.02 -8.88 1.01
CA LYS A 214 15.14 -7.49 0.57
C LYS A 214 13.93 -7.15 -0.30
N VAL A 215 13.36 -5.98 -0.11
CA VAL A 215 12.33 -5.45 -1.02
C VAL A 215 12.95 -4.31 -1.80
N VAL A 216 12.87 -4.38 -3.13
CA VAL A 216 13.35 -3.32 -4.01
C VAL A 216 12.14 -2.66 -4.66
N THR A 217 11.92 -1.39 -4.33
CA THR A 217 10.91 -0.53 -4.95
C THR A 217 11.52 0.18 -6.14
N LEU A 218 10.82 0.11 -7.27
CA LEU A 218 11.16 0.78 -8.53
C LEU A 218 9.99 1.67 -8.96
N LEU A 219 10.33 2.86 -9.45
CA LEU A 219 9.39 3.77 -10.11
C LEU A 219 9.84 3.97 -11.55
N PHE A 220 8.99 3.64 -12.51
CA PHE A 220 9.34 3.68 -13.92
C PHE A 220 8.09 3.78 -14.79
N GLU A 221 8.26 4.18 -16.05
CA GLU A 221 7.16 4.17 -17.02
C GLU A 221 6.77 2.72 -17.39
N ASP A 222 5.49 2.39 -17.40
CA ASP A 222 4.82 1.11 -17.72
C ASP A 222 5.11 0.51 -19.13
N THR A 223 6.30 0.69 -19.68
CA THR A 223 6.63 0.23 -21.03
C THR A 223 7.01 -1.25 -21.09
N GLN A 224 6.78 -1.85 -22.27
CA GLN A 224 7.16 -3.25 -22.53
C GLN A 224 8.65 -3.50 -22.32
N THR A 225 9.49 -2.47 -22.53
CA THR A 225 10.94 -2.56 -22.31
C THR A 225 11.25 -2.73 -20.82
N ASN A 226 10.55 -1.99 -19.96
CA ASN A 226 10.72 -2.06 -18.51
C ASN A 226 10.11 -3.34 -17.93
N GLU A 227 8.94 -3.78 -18.42
CA GLU A 227 8.38 -5.10 -18.07
C GLU A 227 9.38 -6.22 -18.42
N THR A 228 9.94 -6.19 -19.63
CA THR A 228 10.99 -7.15 -20.03
C THR A 228 12.23 -7.04 -19.13
N ALA A 229 12.57 -5.85 -18.65
CA ALA A 229 13.70 -5.66 -17.74
C ALA A 229 13.45 -6.31 -16.37
N LEU A 230 12.24 -6.17 -15.81
CA LEU A 230 11.82 -6.83 -14.57
C LEU A 230 11.90 -8.35 -14.69
N ASP A 231 11.36 -8.91 -15.77
CA ASP A 231 11.43 -10.34 -16.05
C ASP A 231 12.87 -10.86 -16.03
N ASN A 232 13.78 -10.16 -16.70
CA ASN A 232 15.19 -10.54 -16.74
C ASN A 232 15.85 -10.45 -15.36
N ILE A 233 15.50 -9.47 -14.53
CA ILE A 233 16.03 -9.32 -13.17
C ILE A 233 15.59 -10.52 -12.32
N MET A 234 14.29 -10.85 -12.34
CA MET A 234 13.74 -11.98 -11.59
C MET A 234 14.34 -13.31 -12.07
N GLU A 235 14.39 -13.54 -13.39
CA GLU A 235 15.02 -14.73 -13.97
C GLU A 235 16.48 -14.88 -13.53
N PHE A 236 17.24 -13.78 -13.56
CA PHE A 236 18.64 -13.80 -13.16
C PHE A 236 18.78 -14.17 -11.69
N TYR A 237 18.03 -13.52 -10.79
CA TYR A 237 18.12 -13.78 -9.35
C TYR A 237 17.77 -15.24 -9.02
N ILE A 238 16.67 -15.74 -9.61
CA ILE A 238 16.24 -17.14 -9.49
C ILE A 238 17.33 -18.10 -9.93
N GLN A 239 17.96 -17.87 -11.08
CA GLN A 239 19.00 -18.74 -11.61
C GLN A 239 20.31 -18.66 -10.83
N GLN A 240 20.74 -17.45 -10.46
CA GLN A 240 22.03 -17.18 -9.83
C GLN A 240 22.06 -17.68 -8.38
N PHE A 241 20.98 -17.46 -7.62
CA PHE A 241 20.91 -17.81 -6.20
C PHE A 241 20.02 -19.03 -5.91
N ASN A 242 19.53 -19.68 -6.97
CA ASN A 242 18.74 -20.91 -6.90
C ASN A 242 17.48 -20.75 -6.01
N GLN A 243 16.76 -19.64 -6.23
CA GLN A 243 15.48 -19.33 -5.57
C GLN A 243 14.31 -20.07 -6.23
N GLU A 244 13.21 -20.24 -5.49
CA GLU A 244 11.98 -20.78 -6.07
C GLU A 244 11.22 -19.72 -6.90
N SER A 245 11.23 -18.47 -6.43
CA SER A 245 10.45 -17.36 -6.98
C SER A 245 11.02 -16.01 -6.55
N VAL A 246 10.58 -14.96 -7.21
CA VAL A 246 10.62 -13.57 -6.72
C VAL A 246 9.17 -13.09 -6.77
N LEU A 247 8.66 -12.57 -5.66
CA LEU A 247 7.33 -11.96 -5.65
C LEU A 247 7.46 -10.55 -6.24
N LEU A 248 6.52 -10.20 -7.10
CA LEU A 248 6.39 -8.90 -7.74
C LEU A 248 4.99 -8.35 -7.45
N THR A 249 4.92 -7.15 -6.92
CA THR A 249 3.70 -6.34 -6.91
C THR A 249 3.86 -5.19 -7.88
N VAL A 250 2.78 -4.80 -8.53
CA VAL A 250 2.71 -3.64 -9.42
C VAL A 250 1.48 -2.84 -9.02
N ASN A 251 1.67 -1.54 -8.79
CA ASN A 251 0.61 -0.57 -8.58
C ASN A 251 0.69 0.47 -9.70
N GLU A 252 -0.35 0.51 -10.54
CA GLU A 252 -0.43 1.44 -11.66
C GLU A 252 -1.18 2.74 -11.30
N ALA A 253 -1.92 2.74 -10.18
CA ALA A 253 -2.69 3.89 -9.68
C ALA A 253 -1.84 4.83 -8.79
N VAL A 254 -0.65 5.20 -9.25
CA VAL A 254 0.25 6.12 -8.51
C VAL A 254 0.60 7.37 -9.31
N THR A 255 0.81 8.47 -8.59
CA THR A 255 1.43 9.68 -9.14
C THR A 255 2.78 9.92 -8.46
N VAL A 256 3.81 10.19 -9.27
CA VAL A 256 5.19 10.35 -8.80
C VAL A 256 5.68 11.77 -9.02
N GLY A 257 6.33 12.35 -8.01
CA GLY A 257 7.00 13.65 -8.11
C GLY A 257 8.36 13.70 -7.43
N PHE A 258 9.22 14.64 -7.82
CA PHE A 258 10.63 14.69 -7.37
C PHE A 258 10.99 15.99 -6.65
N GLY A 259 10.00 16.82 -6.30
CA GLY A 259 10.25 18.11 -5.66
C GLY A 259 8.97 18.86 -5.32
N PRO A 260 9.12 20.10 -4.80
CA PRO A 260 7.98 20.88 -4.35
C PRO A 260 7.21 21.52 -5.52
N GLY A 261 5.90 21.71 -5.33
CA GLY A 261 5.03 22.45 -6.25
C GLY A 261 4.58 21.66 -7.47
N GLU A 262 4.71 20.34 -7.42
CA GLU A 262 4.08 19.44 -8.37
C GLU A 262 2.63 19.19 -7.93
N ASN A 263 1.67 19.35 -8.85
CA ASN A 263 0.26 19.09 -8.56
C ASN A 263 0.03 17.57 -8.69
N LEU A 264 0.41 16.83 -7.65
CA LEU A 264 0.32 15.36 -7.61
C LEU A 264 -1.04 14.84 -7.15
N ILE A 265 -1.90 15.73 -6.64
CA ILE A 265 -3.17 15.38 -6.01
C ILE A 265 -4.29 16.13 -6.75
N ASP A 266 -5.42 15.47 -7.01
CA ASP A 266 -6.49 16.02 -7.83
C ASP A 266 -7.39 17.04 -7.10
N ASN A 267 -7.36 17.04 -5.75
CA ASN A 267 -8.17 17.87 -4.87
C ASN A 267 -9.69 17.64 -5.06
N ASN A 268 -10.09 16.38 -4.95
CA ASN A 268 -11.45 15.90 -5.11
C ASN A 268 -12.43 16.72 -4.24
N PRO A 269 -13.55 17.22 -4.79
CA PRO A 269 -14.56 17.95 -4.01
C PRO A 269 -15.16 17.18 -2.83
N ILE A 270 -15.01 15.85 -2.84
CA ILE A 270 -15.30 14.97 -1.71
C ILE A 270 -13.94 14.42 -1.25
N PRO A 271 -13.38 14.92 -0.13
CA PRO A 271 -12.08 14.45 0.34
C PRO A 271 -12.11 12.95 0.61
N GLU A 272 -11.18 12.24 0.00
CA GLU A 272 -10.87 10.84 0.28
C GLU A 272 -9.52 10.73 0.99
N PHE A 273 -9.27 9.59 1.65
CA PHE A 273 -7.97 9.37 2.26
C PHE A 273 -6.99 8.93 1.19
N ILE A 274 -5.85 9.59 1.14
CA ILE A 274 -4.77 9.28 0.22
C ILE A 274 -3.52 8.92 1.01
N GLN A 275 -2.65 8.12 0.40
CA GLN A 275 -1.33 7.81 0.91
C GLN A 275 -0.28 8.66 0.19
N ALA A 276 0.64 9.24 0.95
CA ALA A 276 1.85 9.83 0.42
C ALA A 276 3.08 9.20 1.06
N ASP A 277 3.97 8.68 0.24
CA ASP A 277 5.29 8.19 0.65
C ASP A 277 6.36 9.20 0.23
N LEU A 278 7.05 9.77 1.23
CA LEU A 278 8.10 10.75 1.04
C LEU A 278 9.46 10.09 1.31
N PHE A 279 10.32 10.06 0.29
CA PHE A 279 11.62 9.41 0.32
C PHE A 279 12.72 10.46 0.52
N PHE A 280 13.29 10.47 1.72
CA PHE A 280 14.30 11.44 2.16
C PHE A 280 15.70 10.81 2.10
N GLY A 281 16.47 11.13 1.06
CA GLY A 281 17.90 10.87 1.01
C GLY A 281 18.63 11.64 2.12
N ARG A 282 19.63 10.99 2.75
CA ARG A 282 20.29 11.55 3.95
C ARG A 282 21.70 12.01 3.72
N ASN A 283 22.35 11.68 2.62
CA ASN A 283 23.70 12.19 2.37
C ASN A 283 23.64 13.69 2.06
N ILE A 284 24.52 14.47 2.68
CA ILE A 284 24.56 15.92 2.49
C ILE A 284 25.65 16.28 1.48
N ALA A 285 25.30 17.14 0.51
CA ALA A 285 26.25 17.62 -0.49
C ALA A 285 27.49 18.28 0.16
N GLY A 286 28.69 17.85 -0.25
CA GLY A 286 29.95 18.30 0.35
C GLY A 286 30.43 17.49 1.56
N GLY A 287 29.66 16.47 1.97
CA GLY A 287 30.03 15.46 2.95
C GLY A 287 29.25 15.59 4.26
N GLY A 288 28.93 14.44 4.85
CA GLY A 288 28.07 14.33 6.02
C GLY A 288 26.77 13.59 5.67
N GLU A 289 25.98 13.34 6.69
CA GLU A 289 24.71 12.64 6.61
C GLU A 289 23.76 13.29 7.62
N VAL A 290 22.49 13.46 7.27
CA VAL A 290 21.44 13.84 8.21
C VAL A 290 21.36 12.76 9.28
N SER A 291 21.77 13.06 10.50
CA SER A 291 21.76 12.10 11.61
C SER A 291 20.33 11.77 12.07
N GLU A 292 20.15 10.66 12.79
CA GLU A 292 18.85 10.31 13.40
C GLU A 292 18.28 11.46 14.25
N GLN A 293 19.15 12.16 14.98
CA GLN A 293 18.73 13.29 15.81
C GLN A 293 18.28 14.49 14.98
N GLU A 294 18.96 14.78 13.87
CA GLU A 294 18.58 15.86 12.97
C GLU A 294 17.28 15.54 12.23
N PHE A 295 17.12 14.28 11.79
CA PHE A 295 15.89 13.81 11.15
C PHE A 295 14.71 13.85 12.13
N GLN A 296 14.88 13.38 13.37
CA GLN A 296 13.84 13.49 14.40
C GLN A 296 13.48 14.96 14.68
N GLY A 297 14.47 15.85 14.72
CA GLY A 297 14.23 17.28 14.87
C GLY A 297 13.39 17.85 13.72
N PHE A 298 13.64 17.40 12.49
CA PHE A 298 12.86 17.76 11.30
C PHE A 298 11.42 17.22 11.37
N LEU A 299 11.23 15.96 11.78
CA LEU A 299 9.90 15.39 12.01
C LEU A 299 9.11 16.21 13.03
N ASP A 300 9.74 16.58 14.15
CA ASP A 300 9.11 17.32 15.24
C ASP A 300 8.74 18.76 14.82
N SER A 301 9.53 19.41 13.96
CA SER A 301 9.33 20.81 13.58
C SER A 301 8.51 21.00 12.30
N GLU A 302 8.67 20.12 11.31
CA GLU A 302 8.09 20.30 9.98
C GLU A 302 6.96 19.34 9.66
N ILE A 303 7.09 18.03 9.95
CA ILE A 303 6.07 17.05 9.56
C ILE A 303 4.95 16.97 10.61
N THR A 304 5.28 16.68 11.87
CA THR A 304 4.30 16.43 12.93
C THR A 304 3.32 17.58 13.12
N PRO A 305 3.72 18.87 13.09
CA PRO A 305 2.77 19.96 13.25
C PRO A 305 1.77 20.09 12.09
N ARG A 306 2.10 19.54 10.91
CA ARG A 306 1.29 19.58 9.68
C ARG A 306 0.42 18.33 9.50
N PHE A 307 0.96 17.16 9.85
CA PHE A 307 0.28 15.87 9.86
C PHE A 307 0.26 15.27 11.27
N PRO A 308 -0.43 15.92 12.22
CA PRO A 308 -0.40 15.51 13.62
C PRO A 308 -1.25 14.28 13.91
N ASP A 309 -1.95 13.70 12.93
CA ASP A 309 -2.82 12.53 13.14
C ASP A 309 -2.00 11.24 13.14
N GLY A 310 -1.00 11.13 12.26
CA GLY A 310 -0.09 10.00 12.25
C GLY A 310 0.90 10.03 11.09
N LEU A 311 2.02 9.34 11.27
CA LEU A 311 2.99 8.99 10.25
C LEU A 311 3.66 7.66 10.61
N THR A 312 4.13 6.94 9.58
CA THR A 312 4.96 5.74 9.70
C THR A 312 6.29 6.02 9.00
N ILE A 313 7.38 5.55 9.59
CA ILE A 313 8.74 5.80 9.12
C ILE A 313 9.44 4.46 8.91
N PHE A 314 10.10 4.33 7.76
CA PHE A 314 10.93 3.18 7.43
C PHE A 314 12.38 3.63 7.22
N ASP A 315 13.31 2.80 7.69
CA ASP A 315 14.69 2.85 7.22
C ASP A 315 14.81 2.16 5.86
N ALA A 316 15.54 2.78 4.95
CA ALA A 316 15.77 2.26 3.61
C ALA A 316 17.15 2.69 3.09
N ASP A 317 17.58 2.09 1.98
CA ASP A 317 18.74 2.55 1.21
C ASP A 317 18.32 2.94 -0.21
N GLY A 318 18.67 4.15 -0.63
CA GLY A 318 18.45 4.63 -1.99
C GLY A 318 19.67 4.36 -2.88
N GLN A 319 19.43 3.98 -4.14
CA GLN A 319 20.46 3.91 -5.18
C GLN A 319 19.93 4.51 -6.48
N PHE A 320 20.47 5.65 -6.89
CA PHE A 320 19.97 6.40 -8.05
C PHE A 320 21.06 7.16 -8.77
N GLN A 321 20.77 7.55 -10.00
CA GLN A 321 21.62 8.41 -10.79
C GLN A 321 21.38 9.88 -10.45
N ASP A 322 22.41 10.57 -9.96
CA ASP A 322 22.34 12.00 -9.65
C ASP A 322 22.33 12.87 -10.93
N SER A 323 22.16 14.19 -10.73
CA SER A 323 22.19 15.18 -11.82
C SER A 323 23.50 15.22 -12.63
N THR A 324 24.57 14.59 -12.14
CA THR A 324 25.87 14.45 -12.82
C THR A 324 26.02 13.15 -13.61
N ASN A 325 25.00 12.30 -13.61
CA ASN A 325 25.01 10.93 -14.15
C ASN A 325 25.85 9.94 -13.35
N THR A 326 26.13 10.24 -12.07
CA THR A 326 26.85 9.34 -11.16
C THR A 326 25.85 8.52 -10.35
N ILE A 327 26.08 7.22 -10.23
CA ILE A 327 25.30 6.39 -9.32
C ILE A 327 25.72 6.71 -7.89
N ILE A 328 24.76 7.17 -7.09
CA ILE A 328 24.89 7.42 -5.66
C ILE A 328 24.14 6.32 -4.93
N GLN A 329 24.70 5.91 -3.79
CA GLN A 329 24.06 5.04 -2.81
C GLN A 329 24.01 5.82 -1.50
N GLU A 330 22.86 5.83 -0.84
CA GLU A 330 22.70 6.55 0.40
C GLU A 330 21.69 5.92 1.35
N PRO A 331 21.89 6.06 2.67
CA PRO A 331 20.82 5.83 3.64
C PRO A 331 19.67 6.79 3.38
N SER A 332 18.45 6.28 3.52
CA SER A 332 17.21 7.01 3.30
C SER A 332 16.24 6.78 4.44
N LYS A 333 15.31 7.72 4.63
CA LYS A 333 14.11 7.53 5.44
C LYS A 333 12.90 7.66 4.53
N VAL A 334 11.94 6.75 4.67
CA VAL A 334 10.66 6.86 3.98
C VAL A 334 9.60 7.20 5.01
N VAL A 335 8.86 8.28 4.81
CA VAL A 335 7.74 8.69 5.67
C VAL A 335 6.45 8.49 4.91
N THR A 336 5.62 7.58 5.40
CA THR A 336 4.27 7.33 4.92
C THR A 336 3.28 8.17 5.71
N LEU A 337 2.45 8.93 4.99
CA LEU A 337 1.38 9.78 5.52
C LEU A 337 0.04 9.33 4.96
N LEU A 338 -0.98 9.27 5.82
CA LEU A 338 -2.37 9.05 5.44
C LEU A 338 -3.18 10.29 5.83
N PHE A 339 -3.81 10.95 4.87
CA PHE A 339 -4.52 12.21 5.11
C PHE A 339 -5.62 12.44 4.08
N GLU A 340 -6.55 13.35 4.39
CA GLU A 340 -7.61 13.75 3.46
C GLU A 340 -7.04 14.52 2.27
N ASP A 341 -7.44 14.16 1.05
CA ASP A 341 -7.17 14.94 -0.14
C ASP A 341 -7.79 16.34 -0.02
N THR A 342 -6.93 17.31 0.26
CA THR A 342 -7.29 18.71 0.30
C THR A 342 -6.10 19.58 -0.11
N GLN A 343 -6.42 20.74 -0.68
CA GLN A 343 -5.41 21.73 -1.07
C GLN A 343 -4.53 22.19 0.10
N THR A 344 -5.08 22.15 1.32
CA THR A 344 -4.33 22.50 2.54
C THR A 344 -3.25 21.47 2.84
N ASN A 345 -3.56 20.18 2.68
CA ASN A 345 -2.62 19.10 2.89
C ASN A 345 -1.60 19.01 1.76
N GLU A 346 -2.00 19.22 0.51
CA GLU A 346 -1.06 19.35 -0.63
C GLU A 346 -0.05 20.48 -0.38
N THR A 347 -0.54 21.67 0.01
CA THR A 347 0.35 22.78 0.39
C THR A 347 1.25 22.41 1.57
N ALA A 348 0.76 21.60 2.51
CA ALA A 348 1.55 21.17 3.65
C ALA A 348 2.69 20.21 3.25
N LEU A 349 2.43 19.28 2.32
CA LEU A 349 3.44 18.40 1.73
C LEU A 349 4.52 19.20 0.99
N ASP A 350 4.12 20.11 0.12
CA ASP A 350 5.05 20.99 -0.62
C ASP A 350 6.01 21.71 0.32
N ASN A 351 5.48 22.26 1.42
CA ASN A 351 6.29 22.96 2.41
C ASN A 351 7.26 22.02 3.15
N ILE A 352 6.90 20.75 3.40
CA ILE A 352 7.79 19.77 4.02
C ILE A 352 8.96 19.49 3.08
N VAL A 353 8.66 19.23 1.80
CA VAL A 353 9.66 18.96 0.77
C VAL A 353 10.61 20.15 0.60
N GLU A 354 10.06 21.36 0.46
CA GLU A 354 10.86 22.59 0.36
C GLU A 354 11.75 22.78 1.61
N SER A 355 11.19 22.56 2.80
CA SER A 355 11.95 22.70 4.05
C SER A 355 13.10 21.70 4.16
N TYR A 356 12.91 20.44 3.75
CA TYR A 356 13.98 19.43 3.80
C TYR A 356 15.11 19.79 2.83
N ILE A 357 14.74 20.16 1.60
CA ILE A 357 15.69 20.59 0.56
C ILE A 357 16.50 21.79 1.04
N GLU A 358 15.85 22.81 1.61
CA GLU A 358 16.52 24.01 2.10
C GLU A 358 17.39 23.74 3.35
N GLN A 359 16.89 22.97 4.31
CA GLN A 359 17.55 22.73 5.58
C GLN A 359 18.80 21.86 5.45
N PHE A 360 18.73 20.82 4.61
CA PHE A 360 19.79 19.82 4.47
C PHE A 360 20.51 19.88 3.12
N ASN A 361 20.17 20.85 2.26
CA ASN A 361 20.79 21.09 0.97
C ASN A 361 20.75 19.84 0.06
N GLN A 362 19.56 19.25 -0.02
CA GLN A 362 19.26 18.08 -0.86
C GLN A 362 18.93 18.50 -2.30
N GLU A 363 19.07 17.58 -3.26
CA GLU A 363 18.68 17.83 -4.65
C GLU A 363 17.15 17.72 -4.82
N SER A 364 16.53 16.77 -4.14
CA SER A 364 15.12 16.42 -4.25
C SER A 364 14.62 15.67 -3.02
N VAL A 365 13.29 15.53 -2.94
CA VAL A 365 12.60 14.50 -2.16
C VAL A 365 11.70 13.81 -3.16
N LEU A 366 11.74 12.48 -3.22
CA LEU A 366 10.83 11.71 -4.05
C LEU A 366 9.49 11.57 -3.30
N LEU A 367 8.39 11.77 -4.01
CA LEU A 367 7.03 11.61 -3.53
C LEU A 367 6.30 10.60 -4.40
N VAL A 368 5.63 9.65 -3.76
CA VAL A 368 4.67 8.75 -4.40
C VAL A 368 3.32 8.96 -3.73
N ILE A 369 2.31 9.29 -4.53
CA ILE A 369 0.94 9.50 -4.08
C ILE A 369 0.07 8.37 -4.63
N ASP A 370 -0.74 7.79 -3.77
CA ASP A 370 -1.79 6.84 -4.13
C ASP A 370 -3.12 7.37 -3.57
N GLU A 371 -4.04 7.69 -4.48
CA GLU A 371 -5.34 8.30 -4.15
C GLU A 371 -6.44 7.23 -3.90
N ASP A 372 -6.19 5.95 -4.24
CA ASP A 372 -7.18 4.87 -4.22
C ASP A 372 -6.97 3.90 -3.04
N GLN A 373 -6.75 4.46 -1.85
CA GLN A 373 -6.46 3.71 -0.62
C GLN A 373 -7.67 3.62 0.33
N GLU A 374 -7.98 2.41 0.81
CA GLU A 374 -8.92 2.24 1.93
C GLU A 374 -8.19 2.18 3.28
N VAL A 375 -8.48 3.14 4.16
CA VAL A 375 -7.84 3.26 5.49
C VAL A 375 -8.84 2.93 6.60
N ALA A 376 -8.42 2.11 7.57
CA ALA A 376 -9.20 1.81 8.78
C ALA A 376 -8.36 1.86 10.05
N PHE A 377 -8.93 2.42 11.13
CA PHE A 377 -8.35 2.45 12.47
C PHE A 377 -9.21 1.60 13.41
N ASP A 378 -8.85 0.34 13.61
CA ASP A 378 -9.64 -0.54 14.45
C ASP A 378 -9.28 -0.40 15.92
N ALA A 379 -10.27 0.03 16.70
CA ALA A 379 -10.17 0.22 18.14
C ALA A 379 -11.03 -0.80 18.92
N PRO A 380 -10.68 -1.13 20.17
CA PRO A 380 -11.56 -1.87 21.06
C PRO A 380 -12.93 -1.16 21.18
N PRO A 381 -14.06 -1.88 21.31
CA PRO A 381 -15.42 -1.32 21.24
C PRO A 381 -15.80 -0.27 22.31
N ASN A 382 -14.88 0.10 23.21
CA ASN A 382 -15.06 1.12 24.24
C ASN A 382 -13.98 2.22 24.25
N VAL A 383 -13.07 2.23 23.27
CA VAL A 383 -12.05 3.29 23.12
C VAL A 383 -12.41 4.09 21.87
N ALA A 384 -12.80 5.35 22.05
CA ALA A 384 -12.93 6.27 20.93
C ALA A 384 -11.53 6.77 20.61
N ILE A 385 -10.95 6.27 19.54
CA ILE A 385 -9.78 6.91 18.93
C ILE A 385 -10.32 8.12 18.17
N PRO A 386 -9.68 9.30 18.26
CA PRO A 386 -9.96 10.36 17.32
C PRO A 386 -9.60 9.83 15.93
N GLU A 387 -10.61 9.40 15.16
CA GLU A 387 -10.39 9.19 13.74
C GLU A 387 -9.88 10.50 13.13
N PRO A 388 -8.92 10.44 12.19
CA PRO A 388 -8.47 11.62 11.47
C PRO A 388 -9.71 12.37 10.99
N SER A 389 -9.86 13.61 11.47
CA SER A 389 -11.16 14.22 11.68
C SER A 389 -11.97 14.28 10.38
N PRO A 390 -13.02 13.45 10.18
CA PRO A 390 -13.86 13.62 9.02
C PRO A 390 -14.68 14.88 9.28
N ILE A 391 -14.48 15.93 8.48
CA ILE A 391 -15.41 17.06 8.49
C ILE A 391 -16.73 16.54 7.87
N LEU A 392 -17.57 15.96 8.74
CA LEU A 392 -18.79 15.21 8.43
C LEU A 392 -19.64 15.79 7.27
N GLY A 393 -19.71 15.02 6.18
CA GLY A 393 -20.86 14.93 5.29
C GLY A 393 -21.82 13.83 5.76
N LEU A 394 -22.67 14.12 6.75
CA LEU A 394 -23.64 13.17 7.31
C LEU A 394 -24.67 12.69 6.25
N PHE A 395 -24.55 11.45 5.76
CA PHE A 395 -25.65 10.76 5.07
C PHE A 395 -26.43 9.84 6.01
N VAL A 396 -27.68 10.21 6.27
CA VAL A 396 -28.64 9.39 7.01
C VAL A 396 -29.10 8.22 6.13
N LEU A 397 -28.71 6.99 6.49
CA LEU A 397 -29.32 5.77 5.98
C LEU A 397 -30.79 5.68 6.44
N GLY A 398 -31.73 5.84 5.52
CA GLY A 398 -33.15 5.58 5.76
C GLY A 398 -33.51 4.12 5.48
N VAL A 399 -33.62 3.28 6.51
CA VAL A 399 -34.24 1.95 6.40
C VAL A 399 -35.70 1.96 6.87
N LEU A 400 -36.55 1.53 5.95
CA LEU A 400 -37.95 1.08 5.99
C LEU A 400 -38.72 1.04 7.33
N GLY A 401 -39.95 1.56 7.27
CA GLY A 401 -41.04 1.22 8.18
C GLY A 401 -42.40 1.21 7.49
N ALA A 402 -42.75 0.09 6.84
CA ALA A 402 -44.10 -0.15 6.35
C ALA A 402 -45.10 -0.26 7.50
N ARG A 403 -46.16 0.57 7.51
CA ARG A 403 -47.40 0.25 8.24
C ARG A 403 -48.64 0.68 7.46
N LYS A 404 -49.38 -0.34 7.04
CA LYS A 404 -50.73 -0.34 6.48
C LYS A 404 -51.73 -0.01 7.59
N VAL A 405 -52.55 1.04 7.45
CA VAL A 405 -53.84 1.17 8.16
C VAL A 405 -54.87 1.84 7.24
N SER A 406 -56.00 1.16 7.10
CA SER A 406 -57.22 1.60 6.40
C SER A 406 -57.97 2.71 7.14
N GLY A 407 -58.70 3.58 6.42
CA GLY A 407 -59.78 4.35 7.05
C GLY A 407 -60.32 5.59 6.31
N GLN A 408 -61.29 5.35 5.42
CA GLN A 408 -62.50 6.14 5.07
C GLN A 408 -62.76 7.57 5.63
N LYS A 409 -63.45 8.35 4.76
CA LYS A 409 -64.27 9.59 4.91
C LYS A 409 -63.53 10.89 4.56
N ARG A 410 -64.05 11.78 3.70
CA ARG A 410 -65.40 12.01 3.13
C ARG A 410 -65.33 12.28 1.64
#